data_AF-A0A1H6BQ15-F1
#
_entry.id   AF-A0A1H6BQ15-F1
#
_cell.length_a   1.000
_cell.length_b   1.000
_cell.length_c   1.000
_cell.angle_alpha   90.00
_cell.angle_beta   90.00
_cell.angle_gamma   90.00
#
_symmetry.space_group_name_H-M   'P 1'
#
loop_
_entity.id
_entity.type
_entity.pdbx_description
1 polymer ?
#
loop_
_entity_poly.entity_id
_entity_poly.type
_entity_poly.pdbx_seq_one_letter_code
_entity_poly.pdbx_strand_id
1 'polypeptide(L)'
;MITALLIPQQRKIVISYPNFTKIKPVEITVRSSAEAHTIIRIRTIKFITNEIRNFISMRCYAYTAGNRFTAERQKALCKLRHIIDTYSESRLEILASQLANARVSFAELMPIKPSPAKTHFDNHIVPILSFCTAIHENNLKN
;
A
#
# COMPACT_ATOMS: atom_id res chain seq x y z
N MET A 1 6.03 4.40 6.51
CA MET A 1 5.69 4.54 5.07
C MET A 1 6.88 5.11 4.33
N ILE A 2 6.88 5.14 2.99
CA ILE A 2 7.97 5.75 2.23
C ILE A 2 8.19 7.17 2.72
N THR A 3 9.43 7.50 3.04
CA THR A 3 9.85 8.83 3.44
C THR A 3 10.86 9.36 2.43
N ALA A 4 11.00 10.68 2.41
CA ALA A 4 11.94 11.34 1.54
C ALA A 4 12.66 12.47 2.25
N LEU A 5 13.97 12.54 2.03
CA LEU A 5 14.82 13.63 2.46
C LEU A 5 15.30 14.39 1.21
N LEU A 6 14.87 15.64 1.07
CA LEU A 6 15.38 16.52 0.02
C LEU A 6 16.73 17.09 0.49
N ILE A 7 17.76 17.00 -0.37
CA ILE A 7 19.08 17.61 -0.18
C ILE A 7 19.21 18.74 -1.21
N PRO A 8 18.81 19.99 -0.87
CA PRO A 8 18.67 21.07 -1.84
C PRO A 8 19.98 21.42 -2.52
N GLN A 9 21.07 21.41 -1.76
CA GLN A 9 22.43 21.75 -2.20
C GLN A 9 22.92 20.83 -3.33
N GLN A 10 22.47 19.58 -3.33
CA GLN A 10 22.87 18.56 -4.30
C GLN A 10 21.80 18.30 -5.37
N ARG A 11 20.65 18.99 -5.30
CA ARG A 11 19.48 18.73 -6.14
C ARG A 11 19.09 17.24 -6.12
N LYS A 12 19.15 16.61 -4.95
CA LYS A 12 18.87 15.18 -4.76
C LYS A 12 17.74 14.96 -3.79
N ILE A 13 17.02 13.88 -3.98
CA ILE A 13 16.08 13.31 -3.02
C ILE A 13 16.55 11.91 -2.64
N VAL A 14 16.61 11.65 -1.33
CA VAL A 14 16.86 10.31 -0.79
C VAL A 14 15.52 9.71 -0.41
N ILE A 15 15.11 8.66 -1.10
CA ILE A 15 13.87 7.94 -0.85
C ILE A 15 14.18 6.74 0.03
N SER A 16 13.58 6.70 1.21
CA SER A 16 13.69 5.60 2.16
C SER A 16 12.38 4.82 2.22
N TYR A 17 12.49 3.50 2.17
CA TYR A 17 11.35 2.60 2.27
C TYR A 17 11.14 2.16 3.73
N PRO A 18 9.95 1.68 4.11
CA PRO A 18 9.72 1.19 5.47
C PRO A 18 10.71 0.10 5.86
N ASN A 19 11.12 0.06 7.14
CA ASN A 19 12.14 -0.86 7.66
C ASN A 19 11.79 -2.35 7.47
N PHE A 20 10.51 -2.69 7.36
CA PHE A 20 10.06 -4.05 7.08
C PHE A 20 10.32 -4.49 5.63
N THR A 21 10.62 -3.54 4.74
CA THR A 21 11.00 -3.83 3.35
C THR A 21 12.51 -4.05 3.26
N LYS A 22 12.94 -4.98 2.40
CA LYS A 22 14.37 -5.18 2.09
C LYS A 22 14.88 -4.21 1.00
N ILE A 23 14.10 -3.16 0.69
CA ILE A 23 14.40 -2.22 -0.40
C ILE A 23 15.39 -1.19 0.13
N LYS A 24 16.56 -1.10 -0.52
CA LYS A 24 17.59 -0.12 -0.16
C LYS A 24 17.10 1.31 -0.46
N PRO A 25 17.55 2.32 0.31
CA PRO A 25 17.33 3.72 -0.03
C PRO A 25 17.85 4.05 -1.43
N VAL A 26 17.14 4.94 -2.12
CA VAL A 26 17.48 5.34 -3.49
C VAL A 26 17.69 6.85 -3.55
N GLU A 27 18.79 7.27 -4.15
CA GLU A 27 19.06 8.67 -4.47
C GLU A 27 18.59 8.99 -5.89
N ILE A 28 17.85 10.09 -6.06
CA ILE A 28 17.38 10.55 -7.37
C ILE A 28 17.69 12.04 -7.49
N THR A 29 18.23 12.46 -8.63
CA THR A 29 18.41 13.89 -8.95
C THR A 29 17.08 14.50 -9.36
N VAL A 30 16.75 15.67 -8.81
CA VAL A 30 15.49 16.38 -9.03
C VAL A 30 15.75 17.84 -9.38
N ARG A 31 14.96 18.39 -10.30
CA ARG A 31 15.10 19.77 -10.79
C ARG A 31 14.29 20.76 -9.95
N SER A 32 13.26 20.30 -9.26
CA SER A 32 12.40 21.14 -8.40
C SER A 32 11.78 20.36 -7.23
N SER A 33 11.28 21.09 -6.24
CA SER A 33 10.49 20.51 -5.14
C SER A 33 9.20 19.82 -5.65
N ALA A 34 8.55 20.40 -6.66
CA ALA A 34 7.35 19.83 -7.27
C ALA A 34 7.62 18.47 -7.96
N GLU A 35 8.78 18.35 -8.63
CA GLU A 35 9.24 17.08 -9.19
C GLU A 35 9.53 16.06 -8.09
N ALA A 36 10.19 16.47 -7.01
CA ALA A 36 10.45 15.62 -5.85
C ALA A 36 9.16 15.08 -5.23
N HIS A 37 8.16 15.93 -4.99
CA HIS A 37 6.84 15.51 -4.50
C HIS A 37 6.13 14.55 -5.46
N THR A 38 6.21 14.81 -6.77
CA THR A 38 5.62 13.92 -7.78
C THR A 38 6.27 12.54 -7.76
N ILE A 39 7.59 12.48 -7.67
CA ILE A 39 8.34 11.22 -7.57
C ILE A 39 7.96 10.45 -6.30
N ILE A 40 7.92 11.11 -5.14
CA ILE A 40 7.51 10.48 -3.88
C ILE A 40 6.11 9.90 -3.99
N ARG A 41 5.17 10.67 -4.54
CA ARG A 41 3.77 10.25 -4.71
C ARG A 41 3.67 9.00 -5.57
N ILE A 42 4.30 9.01 -6.74
CA ILE A 42 4.29 7.85 -7.67
C ILE A 42 4.92 6.63 -7.00
N ARG A 43 6.07 6.79 -6.33
CA ARG A 43 6.75 5.68 -5.63
C ARG A 43 5.90 5.13 -4.48
N THR A 44 5.22 6.00 -3.75
CA THR A 44 4.30 5.62 -2.66
C THR A 44 3.13 4.80 -3.20
N ILE A 45 2.50 5.25 -4.28
CA ILE A 45 1.41 4.52 -4.94
C ILE A 45 1.89 3.15 -5.42
N LYS A 46 3.03 3.09 -6.14
CA LYS A 46 3.60 1.83 -6.64
C LYS A 46 3.92 0.86 -5.51
N PHE A 47 4.48 1.36 -4.41
CA PHE A 47 4.76 0.55 -3.23
C PHE A 47 3.47 -0.03 -2.62
N ILE A 48 2.49 0.82 -2.31
CA ILE A 48 1.21 0.39 -1.73
C ILE A 48 0.54 -0.65 -2.61
N THR A 49 0.38 -0.35 -3.90
CA THR A 49 -0.33 -1.22 -4.84
C THR A 49 0.37 -2.56 -5.02
N ASN A 50 1.71 -2.58 -5.03
CA ASN A 50 2.47 -3.82 -5.08
C ASN A 50 2.31 -4.67 -3.81
N GLU A 51 2.38 -4.07 -2.62
CA GLU A 51 2.18 -4.78 -1.35
C GLU A 51 0.76 -5.36 -1.24
N ILE A 52 -0.25 -4.58 -1.64
CA ILE A 52 -1.64 -5.07 -1.66
C ILE A 52 -1.82 -6.19 -2.71
N ARG A 53 -1.23 -6.06 -3.90
CA ARG A 53 -1.28 -7.10 -4.96
C ARG A 53 -0.61 -8.40 -4.49
N ASN A 54 0.53 -8.31 -3.83
CA ASN A 54 1.23 -9.47 -3.25
C ASN A 54 0.35 -10.14 -2.19
N PHE A 55 -0.23 -9.36 -1.29
CA PHE A 55 -1.16 -9.87 -0.28
C PHE A 55 -2.37 -10.59 -0.91
N ILE A 56 -3.06 -9.97 -1.87
CA ILE A 56 -4.18 -10.59 -2.59
C ILE A 56 -3.77 -11.91 -3.23
N SER A 57 -2.60 -11.95 -3.88
CA SER A 57 -2.10 -13.16 -4.54
C SER A 57 -1.82 -14.28 -3.54
N MET A 58 -1.17 -13.96 -2.41
CA MET A 58 -0.95 -14.91 -1.32
C MET A 58 -2.26 -15.47 -0.75
N ARG A 59 -3.28 -14.62 -0.54
CA ARG A 59 -4.58 -15.05 -0.02
C ARG A 59 -5.34 -15.90 -1.01
N CYS A 60 -5.34 -15.52 -2.29
CA CYS A 60 -5.96 -16.30 -3.36
C CYS A 60 -5.36 -17.71 -3.39
N TYR A 61 -4.03 -17.83 -3.43
CA TYR A 61 -3.34 -19.12 -3.41
C TYR A 61 -3.72 -19.95 -2.18
N ALA A 62 -3.65 -19.37 -0.99
CA ALA A 62 -3.94 -20.08 0.26
C ALA A 62 -5.38 -20.61 0.34
N TYR A 63 -6.36 -19.86 -0.19
CA TYR A 63 -7.74 -20.29 -0.20
C TYR A 63 -8.05 -21.33 -1.29
N THR A 64 -7.42 -21.21 -2.46
CA THR A 64 -7.54 -22.22 -3.51
C THR A 64 -6.91 -23.54 -3.06
N ALA A 65 -5.66 -23.52 -2.60
CA ALA A 65 -4.95 -24.72 -2.17
C ALA A 65 -5.59 -25.39 -0.94
N GLY A 66 -6.18 -24.61 -0.04
CA GLY A 66 -6.83 -25.11 1.16
C GLY A 66 -8.31 -25.48 1.01
N ASN A 67 -8.90 -25.28 -0.17
CA ASN A 67 -10.34 -25.35 -0.42
C ASN A 67 -11.19 -24.54 0.59
N ARG A 68 -10.81 -23.28 0.81
CA ARG A 68 -11.39 -22.35 1.81
C ARG A 68 -12.01 -21.10 1.19
N PHE A 69 -12.38 -21.15 -0.09
CA PHE A 69 -13.06 -20.04 -0.73
C PHE A 69 -14.52 -19.95 -0.25
N THR A 70 -14.88 -18.80 0.33
CA THR A 70 -16.27 -18.43 0.62
C THR A 70 -16.69 -17.30 -0.32
N ALA A 71 -17.99 -17.06 -0.45
CA ALA A 71 -18.51 -15.97 -1.28
C ALA A 71 -18.00 -14.59 -0.81
N GLU A 72 -17.88 -14.41 0.50
CA GLU A 72 -17.40 -13.20 1.17
C GLU A 72 -15.92 -12.96 0.87
N ARG A 73 -15.09 -14.01 0.93
CA ARG A 73 -13.66 -13.95 0.56
C ARG A 73 -13.48 -13.63 -0.91
N GLN A 74 -14.31 -14.22 -1.78
CA GLN A 74 -14.28 -13.91 -3.21
C GLN A 74 -14.66 -12.44 -3.45
N LYS A 75 -15.75 -11.95 -2.84
CA LYS A 75 -16.16 -10.55 -2.93
C LYS A 75 -15.08 -9.60 -2.42
N ALA A 76 -14.44 -9.93 -1.30
CA ALA A 76 -13.33 -9.16 -0.75
C ALA A 76 -12.13 -9.11 -1.71
N LEU A 77 -11.71 -10.25 -2.27
CA LEU A 77 -10.62 -10.30 -3.26
C LEU A 77 -10.94 -9.50 -4.51
N CYS A 78 -12.16 -9.63 -5.05
CA CYS A 78 -12.61 -8.87 -6.22
C CYS A 78 -12.62 -7.37 -5.95
N LYS A 79 -13.15 -6.92 -4.78
CA LYS A 79 -13.15 -5.51 -4.40
C LYS A 79 -11.72 -4.95 -4.31
N LEU A 80 -10.81 -5.67 -3.63
CA LEU A 80 -9.43 -5.21 -3.50
C LEU A 80 -8.68 -5.20 -4.83
N ARG A 81 -8.89 -6.21 -5.70
CA ARG A 81 -8.36 -6.23 -7.07
C ARG A 81 -8.84 -5.02 -7.87
N HIS A 82 -10.14 -4.75 -7.84
CA HIS A 82 -10.71 -3.60 -8.52
C HIS A 82 -10.06 -2.28 -8.07
N ILE A 83 -9.82 -2.08 -6.76
CA ILE A 83 -9.13 -0.88 -6.25
C ILE A 83 -7.70 -0.77 -6.79
N ILE A 84 -6.95 -1.88 -6.84
CA ILE A 84 -5.56 -1.88 -7.35
C ILE A 84 -5.46 -1.91 -8.87
N ASP A 85 -6.53 -2.16 -9.61
CA ASP A 85 -6.52 -2.15 -11.07
C ASP A 85 -7.06 -0.83 -11.63
N THR A 86 -7.86 -0.10 -10.83
CA THR A 86 -8.47 1.18 -11.24
C THR A 86 -7.75 2.43 -10.72
N TYR A 87 -6.69 2.28 -9.93
CA TYR A 87 -5.98 3.44 -9.38
C TYR A 87 -5.23 4.21 -10.49
N SER A 88 -5.30 5.54 -10.40
CA SER A 88 -4.47 6.43 -11.21
C SER A 88 -3.18 6.77 -10.46
N GLU A 89 -2.01 6.70 -11.13
CA GLU A 89 -0.71 7.10 -10.56
C GLU A 89 -0.67 8.57 -10.10
N SER A 90 -1.65 9.40 -10.50
CA SER A 90 -1.72 10.81 -10.16
C SER A 90 -2.45 11.15 -8.86
N ARG A 91 -3.17 10.21 -8.22
CA ARG A 91 -4.07 10.53 -7.09
C ARG A 91 -3.94 9.54 -5.93
N LEU A 92 -2.96 9.80 -5.05
CA LEU A 92 -2.71 8.99 -3.85
C LEU A 92 -3.90 9.05 -2.88
N GLU A 93 -4.55 10.20 -2.79
CA GLU A 93 -5.67 10.49 -1.90
C GLU A 93 -6.88 9.60 -2.22
N ILE A 94 -7.17 9.42 -3.51
CA ILE A 94 -8.27 8.55 -3.97
C ILE A 94 -7.96 7.10 -3.63
N LEU A 95 -6.76 6.63 -3.94
CA LEU A 95 -6.33 5.27 -3.59
C LEU A 95 -6.41 5.03 -2.08
N ALA A 96 -5.89 5.97 -1.28
CA ALA A 96 -5.90 5.91 0.18
C ALA A 96 -7.33 5.84 0.72
N SER A 97 -8.24 6.68 0.21
CA SER A 97 -9.65 6.66 0.60
C SER A 97 -10.34 5.34 0.24
N GLN A 98 -10.12 4.83 -0.98
CA GLN A 98 -10.67 3.54 -1.39
C GLN A 98 -10.18 2.38 -0.51
N LEU A 99 -8.88 2.36 -0.18
CA LEU A 99 -8.29 1.35 0.71
C LEU A 99 -8.81 1.48 2.15
N ALA A 100 -8.94 2.70 2.68
CA ALA A 100 -9.53 2.95 4.00
C ALA A 100 -10.98 2.47 4.06
N ASN A 101 -11.77 2.70 3.00
CA ASN A 101 -13.15 2.22 2.86
C ASN A 101 -13.26 0.71 2.56
N ALA A 102 -12.14 0.02 2.37
CA ALA A 102 -12.08 -1.42 2.14
C ALA A 102 -11.65 -2.22 3.38
N ARG A 103 -11.60 -1.60 4.58
CA ARG A 103 -11.22 -2.26 5.85
C ARG A 103 -11.92 -3.60 6.10
N VAL A 104 -13.23 -3.69 5.85
CA VAL A 104 -14.00 -4.95 6.00
C VAL A 104 -13.45 -6.05 5.08
N SER A 105 -13.06 -5.70 3.85
CA SER A 105 -12.45 -6.66 2.92
C SER A 105 -11.07 -7.11 3.38
N PHE A 106 -10.29 -6.25 4.02
CA PHE A 106 -9.03 -6.65 4.64
C PHE A 106 -9.24 -7.58 5.85
N ALA A 107 -10.24 -7.30 6.69
CA ALA A 107 -10.59 -8.14 7.83
C ALA A 107 -11.04 -9.54 7.38
N GLU A 108 -11.86 -9.64 6.33
CA GLU A 108 -12.31 -10.92 5.75
C GLU A 108 -11.14 -11.78 5.23
N LEU A 109 -10.08 -11.12 4.77
CA LEU A 109 -8.90 -11.77 4.20
C LEU A 109 -7.79 -11.98 5.22
N MET A 110 -7.93 -11.49 6.45
CA MET A 110 -6.90 -11.54 7.47
C MET A 110 -6.60 -13.00 7.88
N PRO A 111 -5.31 -13.41 7.89
CA PRO A 111 -4.92 -14.68 8.46
C PRO A 111 -5.20 -14.69 9.98
N ILE A 112 -5.94 -15.69 10.47
CA ILE A 112 -6.30 -15.79 11.90
C ILE A 112 -5.20 -16.50 12.70
N LYS A 113 -4.55 -17.50 12.11
CA LYS A 113 -3.52 -18.31 12.79
C LYS A 113 -2.13 -17.69 12.64
N PRO A 114 -1.26 -17.80 13.67
CA PRO A 114 0.15 -17.46 13.56
C PRO A 114 0.78 -18.17 12.35
N SER A 115 1.35 -17.39 11.45
CA SER A 115 1.91 -17.88 10.18
C SER A 115 2.73 -16.76 9.52
N PRO A 116 3.64 -17.07 8.58
CA PRO A 116 4.32 -16.03 7.80
C PRO A 116 3.37 -15.06 7.10
N ALA A 117 2.20 -15.54 6.65
CA ALA A 117 1.16 -14.69 6.08
C ALA A 117 0.56 -13.71 7.09
N LYS A 118 0.37 -14.14 8.35
CA LYS A 118 -0.09 -13.27 9.44
C LYS A 118 0.97 -12.21 9.76
N THR A 119 2.23 -12.63 9.89
CA THR A 119 3.36 -11.71 10.08
C THR A 119 3.45 -10.67 8.97
N HIS A 120 3.30 -11.08 7.70
CA HIS A 120 3.24 -10.13 6.58
C HIS A 120 2.05 -9.18 6.70
N PHE A 121 0.85 -9.67 7.03
CA PHE A 121 -0.32 -8.83 7.23
C PHE A 121 -0.10 -7.77 8.30
N ASP A 122 0.44 -8.15 9.45
CA ASP A 122 0.67 -7.25 10.58
C ASP A 122 1.78 -6.24 10.32
N ASN A 123 2.86 -6.66 9.67
CA ASN A 123 4.04 -5.80 9.47
C ASN A 123 3.96 -4.95 8.20
N HIS A 124 3.20 -5.36 7.18
CA HIS A 124 3.12 -4.67 5.89
C HIS A 124 1.75 -4.04 5.67
N ILE A 125 0.69 -4.84 5.78
CA ILE A 125 -0.66 -4.42 5.38
C ILE A 125 -1.26 -3.48 6.41
N VAL A 126 -1.18 -3.79 7.70
CA VAL A 126 -1.72 -2.91 8.76
C VAL A 126 -1.10 -1.51 8.72
N PRO A 127 0.23 -1.32 8.64
CA PRO A 127 0.81 0.02 8.51
C PRO A 127 0.37 0.79 7.27
N ILE A 128 0.19 0.11 6.13
CA ILE A 128 -0.35 0.71 4.91
C ILE A 128 -1.78 1.19 5.14
N LEU A 129 -2.63 0.38 5.79
CA LEU A 129 -4.02 0.76 6.09
C LEU A 129 -4.09 1.94 7.06
N SER A 130 -3.25 1.96 8.09
CA SER A 130 -3.16 3.08 9.04
C SER A 130 -2.77 4.37 8.32
N PHE A 131 -1.78 4.31 7.41
CA PHE A 131 -1.39 5.46 6.60
C PHE A 131 -2.52 5.94 5.68
N CYS A 132 -3.18 5.02 4.97
CA CYS A 132 -4.28 5.38 4.06
C CYS A 132 -5.46 5.99 4.82
N THR A 133 -5.73 5.48 6.02
CA THR A 133 -6.73 6.06 6.93
C THR A 133 -6.37 7.49 7.32
N ALA A 134 -5.13 7.73 7.77
CA ALA A 134 -4.71 9.07 8.19
C ALA A 134 -4.86 10.09 7.05
N ILE A 135 -4.51 9.72 5.82
CA ILE A 135 -4.76 10.56 4.63
C ILE A 135 -6.25 10.81 4.43
N HIS A 136 -7.07 9.76 4.51
CA HIS A 136 -8.51 9.87 4.30
C HIS A 136 -9.16 10.80 5.34
N GLU A 137 -8.82 10.65 6.62
CA GLU A 137 -9.34 11.49 7.71
C GLU A 137 -8.91 12.94 7.59
N ASN A 138 -7.67 13.20 7.15
CA ASN A 138 -7.20 14.56 6.89
C ASN A 138 -7.96 15.21 5.73
N ASN A 139 -8.34 14.44 4.71
CA ASN A 139 -9.15 14.94 3.59
C ASN A 139 -10.62 15.19 3.94
N LEU A 140 -11.14 14.61 5.04
CA LEU A 140 -12.50 14.88 5.52
C LEU A 140 -12.59 16.14 6.38
N LYS A 141 -11.45 16.58 6.94
CA LYS A 141 -11.36 17.76 7.81
C LYS A 141 -11.06 19.06 7.05
N ASN A 142 -10.63 18.95 5.79
CA ASN A 142 -10.34 20.05 4.88
C ASN A 142 -11.42 20.14 3.80
#